data_AF-A0A3B9VYZ0-F1
#
_entry.id   AF-A0A3B9VYZ0-F1
#
_cell.length_a   1.000
_cell.length_b   1.000
_cell.length_c   1.000
_cell.angle_alpha   90.00
_cell.angle_beta   90.00
_cell.angle_gamma   90.00
#
_symmetry.space_group_name_H-M   'P 1'
#
loop_
_entity.id
_entity.type
_entity.pdbx_description
1 polymer ?
#
loop_
_entity_poly.entity_id
_entity_poly.type
_entity_poly.pdbx_seq_one_letter_code
_entity_poly.pdbx_strand_id
1 'polypeptide(L)' 'IGFLPCFMGNLHKDLVRLLPDDFAELLPYWMVLRPDSMRRPAVAAVVQALRDQTAAHRDALLGLGER' A
#
# COMPACT_ATOMS: atom_id res chain seq x y z
N ILE A 1 0.15 6.93 20.78
CA ILE A 1 0.13 5.56 20.23
C ILE A 1 -1.01 5.50 19.22
N GLY A 2 -0.76 4.97 18.02
CA GLY A 2 -1.75 4.88 16.95
C GLY A 2 -1.45 3.72 16.02
N PHE A 3 -2.46 3.28 15.26
CA PHE A 3 -2.32 2.23 14.25
C PHE A 3 -2.08 2.86 12.89
N LEU A 4 -0.92 2.57 12.31
CA LEU A 4 -0.55 2.97 10.96
C LEU A 4 -0.10 1.72 10.19
N PRO A 5 -0.39 1.63 8.88
CA PRO A 5 0.29 0.67 8.03
C PRO A 5 1.81 0.82 8.15
N CYS A 6 2.53 -0.29 8.22
CA CYS A 6 3.99 -0.28 8.44
C CYS A 6 4.72 0.57 7.40
N PHE A 7 4.31 0.50 6.14
CA PHE A 7 4.91 1.29 5.05
C PHE A 7 4.74 2.80 5.23
N MET A 8 3.65 3.26 5.88
CA MET A 8 3.47 4.68 6.20
C MET A 8 4.37 5.08 7.36
N GLY A 9 4.46 4.24 8.39
CA GLY A 9 5.34 4.48 9.54
C GLY A 9 6.80 4.63 9.14
N ASN A 10 7.26 3.79 8.21
CA ASN A 10 8.64 3.81 7.69
C ASN A 10 9.05 5.12 6.98
N LEU A 11 8.10 5.97 6.59
CA LEU A 11 8.40 7.27 5.99
C LEU A 11 8.85 8.30 7.05
N HIS A 12 8.70 7.99 8.33
CA HIS A 12 8.91 8.90 9.44
C HIS A 12 9.96 8.35 10.41
N LYS A 13 11.13 8.98 10.44
CA LYS A 13 12.28 8.55 11.28
C LYS A 13 12.05 8.73 12.78
N ASP A 14 11.06 9.54 13.15
CA ASP A 14 10.65 9.84 14.52
C ASP A 14 9.60 8.85 15.07
N LEU A 15 9.09 7.95 14.23
CA LEU A 15 8.16 6.90 14.64
C LEU A 15 8.91 5.60 14.94
N VAL A 16 8.49 4.92 16.02
CA VAL A 16 8.97 3.58 16.39
C VAL A 16 7.82 2.58 16.34
N ARG A 17 8.08 1.38 15.80
CA ARG A 17 7.10 0.29 15.80
C ARG A 17 6.98 -0.30 17.20
N LEU A 18 5.76 -0.43 17.68
CA LEU A 18 5.45 -1.12 18.93
C LEU A 18 4.97 -2.53 18.60
N LEU A 19 5.48 -3.54 19.31
CA LEU A 19 5.09 -4.95 19.17
C LEU A 19 5.27 -5.55 17.75
N PRO A 20 6.44 -5.35 17.10
CA PRO A 20 6.64 -5.79 15.71
C PRO A 20 6.57 -7.31 15.50
N ASP A 21 6.76 -8.09 16.56
CA ASP A 21 6.70 -9.56 16.51
C ASP A 21 5.31 -10.12 16.86
N ASP A 22 4.42 -9.29 17.43
CA ASP A 22 3.06 -9.67 17.82
C ASP A 22 2.00 -9.21 16.80
N PHE A 23 2.25 -8.12 16.06
CA PHE A 23 1.29 -7.52 15.13
C PHE A 23 1.88 -7.17 13.77
N ALA A 24 1.46 -7.91 12.73
CA ALA A 24 1.83 -7.68 11.33
C ALA A 24 0.71 -8.09 10.34
N GLU A 25 -0.53 -7.66 10.64
CA GLU A 25 -1.71 -7.96 9.83
C GLU A 25 -1.58 -7.44 8.38
N LEU A 26 -1.84 -8.31 7.41
CA LEU A 26 -1.89 -7.96 5.99
C LEU A 26 -3.31 -7.58 5.60
N LEU A 27 -3.59 -6.28 5.64
CA LEU A 27 -4.90 -5.75 5.25
C LEU A 27 -5.05 -5.70 3.72
N PRO A 28 -6.17 -6.18 3.17
CA PRO A 28 -6.40 -6.13 1.74
C PRO A 28 -6.75 -4.70 1.30
N TYR A 29 -6.11 -4.24 0.21
CA TYR A 29 -6.44 -2.99 -0.46
C TYR A 29 -7.23 -3.25 -1.75
N TRP A 30 -8.39 -2.61 -1.87
CA TRP A 30 -9.29 -2.81 -3.01
C TRP A 30 -9.39 -1.54 -3.85
N MET A 31 -9.26 -1.70 -5.15
CA MET A 31 -9.60 -0.67 -6.12
C MET A 31 -11.04 -0.93 -6.61
N VAL A 32 -11.96 -0.01 -6.30
CA VAL A 32 -13.37 -0.13 -6.67
C VAL A 32 -13.65 0.74 -7.89
N LEU A 33 -14.16 0.13 -8.95
CA LEU A 33 -14.41 0.78 -10.24
C LEU A 33 -15.80 0.41 -10.75
N ARG A 34 -16.46 1.35 -11.41
CA ARG A 34 -17.69 1.04 -12.16
C ARG A 34 -17.31 0.32 -13.46
N PRO A 35 -17.98 -0.78 -13.82
CA PRO A 35 -17.69 -1.52 -15.06
C PRO A 35 -17.65 -0.64 -16.30
N ASP A 36 -18.61 0.28 -16.46
CA ASP A 36 -18.66 1.17 -17.63
C ASP A 36 -17.51 2.19 -17.69
N SER A 37 -16.94 2.56 -16.53
CA SER A 37 -15.81 3.49 -16.48
C SER A 37 -14.53 2.89 -17.05
N MET A 38 -14.38 1.56 -17.03
CA MET A 38 -13.21 0.86 -17.60
C MET A 38 -13.09 1.02 -19.11
N ARG A 39 -14.19 1.35 -19.82
CA ARG A 39 -14.16 1.58 -21.27
C ARG A 39 -13.45 2.89 -21.64
N ARG A 40 -13.25 3.81 -20.68
CA ARG A 40 -12.55 5.08 -20.92
C ARG A 40 -11.04 4.83 -20.91
N PRO A 41 -10.30 5.14 -21.98
CA PRO A 41 -8.86 4.88 -22.06
C PRO A 41 -8.06 5.49 -20.90
N ALA A 42 -8.43 6.70 -20.46
CA ALA A 42 -7.79 7.36 -19.33
C ALA A 42 -7.96 6.58 -18.01
N VAL A 43 -9.12 5.96 -17.78
CA VAL A 43 -9.36 5.14 -16.58
C VAL A 43 -8.53 3.86 -16.64
N ALA A 44 -8.52 3.18 -17.79
CA ALA A 44 -7.70 1.99 -17.99
C ALA A 44 -6.20 2.27 -17.77
N ALA A 45 -5.71 3.42 -18.25
CA ALA A 45 -4.33 3.84 -18.04
C ALA A 45 -3.97 4.03 -16.56
N VAL A 46 -4.83 4.69 -15.78
CA VAL A 46 -4.62 4.86 -14.34
C VAL A 46 -4.66 3.52 -13.60
N VAL A 47 -5.60 2.63 -13.97
CA VAL A 47 -5.68 1.27 -13.41
C VAL A 47 -4.39 0.51 -13.65
N GLN A 48 -3.85 0.57 -14.86
CA GLN A 48 -2.58 -0.09 -15.18
C GLN A 48 -1.43 0.51 -14.39
N ALA A 49 -1.32 1.83 -14.36
CA ALA A 49 -0.28 2.53 -13.61
C ALA A 49 -0.32 2.17 -12.11
N LEU A 50 -1.51 2.13 -11.50
CA LEU A 50 -1.65 1.74 -10.09
C LEU A 50 -1.19 0.29 -9.85
N ARG A 51 -1.53 -0.64 -10.75
CA ARG A 51 -1.05 -2.04 -10.66
C ARG A 51 0.47 -2.12 -10.77
N ASP A 52 1.05 -1.43 -11.75
CA ASP A 52 2.49 -1.43 -11.99
C ASP A 52 3.25 -0.85 -10.80
N GLN A 53 2.78 0.28 -10.26
CA GLN A 53 3.37 0.90 -9.07
C GLN A 53 3.21 0.02 -7.83
N THR A 54 2.06 -0.63 -7.65
CA THR A 54 1.84 -1.56 -6.52
C THR A 54 2.81 -2.74 -6.58
N ALA A 55 3.06 -3.28 -7.78
CA ALA A 55 4.04 -4.34 -7.99
C ALA A 55 5.48 -3.85 -7.75
N ALA A 56 5.84 -2.68 -8.31
CA ALA A 56 7.17 -2.09 -8.17
C ALA A 56 7.53 -1.74 -6.72
N HIS A 57 6.53 -1.37 -5.90
CA HIS A 57 6.70 -0.99 -4.51
C HIS A 57 6.28 -2.09 -3.52
N ARG A 58 6.14 -3.34 -3.97
CA ARG A 58 5.62 -4.45 -3.15
C ARG A 58 6.31 -4.57 -1.79
N ASP A 59 7.64 -4.57 -1.78
CA ASP A 59 8.40 -4.77 -0.54
C ASP A 59 8.22 -3.58 0.42
N ALA A 60 8.25 -2.36 -0.10
CA ALA A 60 7.96 -1.16 0.68
C ALA A 60 6.54 -1.20 1.27
N LEU A 61 5.53 -1.57 0.48
CA LEU A 61 4.13 -1.69 0.92
C LEU A 61 3.92 -2.80 1.96
N LEU A 62 4.72 -3.86 1.91
CA LEU A 62 4.78 -4.89 2.96
C LEU A 62 5.56 -4.44 4.21
N GLY A 63 6.10 -3.21 4.21
CA GLY A 63 6.92 -2.69 5.30
C GLY A 63 8.27 -3.38 5.43
N LEU A 64 8.76 -4.02 4.37
CA LEU A 64 10.07 -4.66 4.27
C LEU A 64 11.11 -3.58 3.93
N GLY A 65 11.61 -2.89 4.95
CA GLY A 65 12.61 -1.83 4.81
C GLY A 65 12.80 -1.08 6.12
N GLU A 66 14.05 -1.09 6.61
CA GLU A 66 14.53 -0.61 7.91
C GLU A 66 13.88 -1.25 9.15
N ARG A 67 14.70 -2.01 9.88
CA ARG A 67 14.42 -2.62 11.17
C ARG A 67 15.16 -1.85 12.25
#